data_AF-A0A221T313-F1
#
_entry.id   AF-A0A221T313-F1
#
_cell.length_a   1.000
_cell.length_b   1.000
_cell.length_c   1.000
_cell.angle_alpha   90.00
_cell.angle_beta   90.00
_cell.angle_gamma   90.00
#
_symmetry.space_group_name_H-M   'P 1'
#
loop_
_entity.id
_entity.type
_entity.pdbx_description
1 polymer ?
#
loop_
_entity_poly.entity_id
_entity_poly.type
_entity_poly.pdbx_seq_one_letter_code
_entity_poly.pdbx_strand_id
1 'polypeptide(L)'
;MHQATSLLLALLVTAAAAQPAPVRPPASPPAPTLRQASPVTPTPSKSYQAMLPDLIRQSRQIVLRVNSLKRADVAEAVRQAQINKGADVILITSKASLMERESLTMRLALMRTHTYLEERPGNPFIILDGVAYTGFGLVDFGRVNREPSGSAATFITWAQAFIDAHKKVDPVWMVREWTWLNLKIRLN
;
A
#
# COMPACT_ATOMS: atom_id res chain seq x y z
N MET A 1 4.91 66.09 16.89
CA MET A 1 4.26 64.76 16.82
C MET A 1 5.34 63.70 17.07
N HIS A 2 5.00 62.66 17.84
CA HIS A 2 5.86 61.72 18.58
C HIS A 2 6.71 60.79 17.69
N GLN A 3 8.01 60.66 18.00
CA GLN A 3 8.73 59.54 18.68
C GLN A 3 9.16 58.32 17.84
N ALA A 4 10.46 58.01 17.99
CA ALA A 4 11.15 56.71 18.14
C ALA A 4 11.03 55.68 16.98
N THR A 5 12.01 54.84 16.65
CA THR A 5 12.99 54.13 17.49
C THR A 5 14.10 53.52 16.61
N SER A 6 15.30 53.42 17.16
CA SER A 6 16.55 52.84 16.63
C SER A 6 16.54 51.31 16.40
N LEU A 7 17.51 50.79 15.63
CA LEU A 7 18.40 49.60 15.88
C LEU A 7 19.00 49.12 14.52
N LEU A 8 20.31 49.21 14.25
CA LEU A 8 21.42 48.26 14.59
C LEU A 8 21.14 46.84 14.06
N LEU A 9 22.02 46.09 13.39
CA LEU A 9 23.46 45.91 13.58
C LEU A 9 24.03 45.05 12.42
N ALA A 10 25.29 45.28 12.04
CA ALA A 10 26.10 44.47 11.13
C ALA A 10 26.71 43.24 11.83
N LEU A 11 26.98 42.15 11.11
CA LEU A 11 27.92 41.13 11.60
C LEU A 11 28.63 40.41 10.43
N LEU A 12 29.90 40.82 10.19
CA LEU A 12 30.92 40.02 9.52
C LEU A 12 31.56 39.08 10.56
N VAL A 13 31.75 37.81 10.21
CA VAL A 13 32.49 36.84 11.04
C VAL A 13 33.87 36.63 10.42
N THR A 14 34.90 37.15 11.10
CA THR A 14 36.31 36.82 10.86
C THR A 14 36.71 35.60 11.66
N ALA A 15 37.37 34.65 10.98
CA ALA A 15 37.99 33.48 11.56
C ALA A 15 39.20 33.86 12.43
N ALA A 16 39.30 33.27 13.62
CA ALA A 16 40.49 33.31 14.45
C ALA A 16 40.95 31.87 14.74
N ALA A 17 42.13 31.55 14.20
CA ALA A 17 42.90 30.37 14.56
C ALA A 17 43.66 30.64 15.86
N ALA A 18 43.58 29.72 16.81
CA ALA A 18 44.44 29.69 17.99
C ALA A 18 45.00 28.27 18.15
N GLN A 19 46.31 28.13 17.95
CA GLN A 19 47.09 26.97 18.37
C GLN A 19 47.54 27.15 19.82
N PRO A 20 47.67 26.06 20.59
CA PRO A 20 48.69 26.00 21.63
C PRO A 20 49.66 24.80 21.51
N ALA A 21 50.80 25.02 22.16
CA ALA A 21 52.12 24.38 22.23
C ALA A 21 52.20 22.86 22.63
N PRO A 22 53.39 22.23 22.53
CA PRO A 22 53.59 20.78 22.47
C PRO A 22 53.82 20.11 23.84
N VAL A 23 53.36 18.88 24.02
CA VAL A 23 53.60 18.04 25.21
C VAL A 23 54.03 16.62 24.82
N ARG A 24 55.11 16.17 25.46
CA ARG A 24 55.88 14.90 25.45
C ARG A 24 55.10 13.58 25.21
N PRO A 25 55.65 12.53 24.54
CA PRO A 25 55.04 11.19 24.47
C PRO A 25 55.42 10.37 25.74
N PRO A 26 54.61 9.40 26.24
CA PRO A 26 54.49 8.09 25.58
C PRO A 26 53.18 7.29 25.85
N ALA A 27 53.17 6.06 25.33
CA ALA A 27 52.25 4.92 25.49
C ALA A 27 51.07 4.87 24.51
N SER A 28 51.27 4.08 23.45
CA SER A 28 50.23 3.62 22.53
C SER A 28 49.04 3.05 23.31
N PRO A 29 47.79 3.46 23.02
CA PRO A 29 46.63 2.78 23.58
C PRO A 29 46.55 1.34 23.02
N PRO A 30 46.13 0.35 23.82
CA PRO A 30 45.85 -0.98 23.29
C PRO A 30 44.80 -0.87 22.17
N ALA A 31 45.01 -1.63 21.09
CA ALA A 31 44.12 -1.66 19.94
C ALA A 31 42.66 -1.84 20.39
N PRO A 32 41.69 -1.13 19.78
CA PRO A 32 40.29 -1.30 20.13
C PRO A 32 39.90 -2.75 19.85
N THR A 33 39.68 -3.52 20.92
CA THR A 33 39.03 -4.82 20.85
C THR A 33 37.72 -4.61 20.12
N LEU A 34 37.59 -5.19 18.92
CA LEU A 34 36.33 -5.25 18.19
C LEU A 34 35.28 -5.81 19.16
N ARG A 35 34.42 -4.94 19.69
CA ARG A 35 33.19 -5.35 20.35
C ARG A 35 32.46 -6.21 19.33
N GLN A 36 32.48 -7.53 19.53
CA GLN A 36 31.56 -8.43 18.87
C GLN A 36 30.18 -7.84 19.08
N ALA A 37 29.61 -7.29 18.01
CA ALA A 37 28.19 -6.98 17.99
C ALA A 37 27.50 -8.31 18.28
N SER A 38 26.79 -8.38 19.41
CA SER A 38 25.94 -9.52 19.73
C SER A 38 25.10 -9.82 18.48
N PRO A 39 24.98 -11.09 18.06
CA PRO A 39 24.19 -11.43 16.90
C PRO A 39 22.79 -10.86 17.12
N VAL A 40 22.39 -9.92 16.26
CA VAL A 40 21.03 -9.43 16.22
C VAL A 40 20.18 -10.64 15.86
N THR A 41 19.49 -11.19 16.85
CA THR A 41 18.51 -12.24 16.62
C THR A 41 17.51 -11.68 15.63
N PRO A 42 17.36 -12.26 14.42
CA PRO A 42 16.39 -11.75 13.46
C PRO A 42 15.02 -11.84 14.12
N THR A 43 14.40 -10.70 14.39
CA THR A 43 13.01 -10.66 14.83
C THR A 43 12.20 -11.36 13.74
N PRO A 44 11.38 -12.39 14.06
CA PRO A 44 10.62 -13.08 13.04
C PRO A 44 9.74 -12.06 12.32
N SER A 45 10.02 -11.84 11.03
CA SER A 45 9.19 -11.02 10.15
C SER A 45 7.77 -11.58 10.22
N LYS A 46 6.84 -10.85 10.85
CA LYS A 46 5.43 -11.24 10.88
C LYS A 46 4.98 -11.48 9.43
N SER A 47 4.65 -12.72 9.09
CA SER A 47 4.16 -13.05 7.75
C SER A 47 2.71 -12.59 7.65
N TYR A 48 2.52 -11.35 7.21
CA TYR A 48 1.19 -10.81 6.93
C TYR A 48 0.43 -11.62 5.88
N GLN A 49 1.14 -12.41 5.04
CA GLN A 49 0.54 -13.26 4.04
C GLN A 49 -0.45 -14.29 4.64
N ALA A 50 -0.08 -14.89 5.79
CA ALA A 50 -0.91 -15.86 6.49
C ALA A 50 -2.03 -15.20 7.31
N MET A 51 -1.76 -14.02 7.86
CA MET A 51 -2.74 -13.27 8.67
C MET A 51 -3.78 -12.52 7.82
N LEU A 52 -3.48 -12.27 6.55
CA LEU A 52 -4.29 -11.42 5.68
C LEU A 52 -5.78 -11.83 5.61
N PRO A 53 -6.15 -13.11 5.43
CA PRO A 53 -7.56 -13.49 5.40
C PRO A 53 -8.30 -13.17 6.70
N ASP A 54 -7.65 -13.34 7.85
CA ASP A 54 -8.25 -12.99 9.14
C ASP A 54 -8.42 -11.49 9.32
N LEU A 55 -7.44 -10.70 8.88
CA LEU A 55 -7.53 -9.23 8.89
C LEU A 55 -8.71 -8.76 8.02
N ILE A 56 -8.83 -9.30 6.80
CA ILE A 56 -9.92 -8.98 5.88
C ILE A 56 -11.28 -9.32 6.51
N ARG A 57 -11.41 -10.53 7.09
CA ARG A 57 -12.64 -10.96 7.79
C ARG A 57 -13.03 -10.02 8.94
N GLN A 58 -12.06 -9.32 9.52
CA GLN A 58 -12.27 -8.42 10.65
C GLN A 58 -12.70 -7.01 10.25
N SER A 59 -12.42 -6.62 9.00
CA SER A 59 -12.60 -5.25 8.54
C SER A 59 -14.03 -4.84 8.23
N ARG A 60 -14.29 -3.53 8.35
CA ARG A 60 -15.56 -2.88 7.99
C ARG A 60 -15.44 -2.10 6.68
N GLN A 61 -14.25 -1.62 6.35
CA GLN A 61 -13.96 -0.95 5.09
C GLN A 61 -12.79 -1.64 4.40
N ILE A 62 -13.02 -2.04 3.15
CA ILE A 62 -12.05 -2.78 2.34
C ILE A 62 -11.93 -2.08 0.99
N VAL A 63 -10.76 -1.53 0.68
CA VAL A 63 -10.41 -1.10 -0.68
C VAL A 63 -9.40 -2.08 -1.24
N LEU A 64 -9.79 -2.80 -2.28
CA LEU A 64 -8.99 -3.80 -2.93
C LEU A 64 -8.61 -3.33 -4.33
N ARG A 65 -7.34 -2.95 -4.55
CA ARG A 65 -6.80 -2.73 -5.89
C ARG A 65 -6.06 -3.97 -6.33
N VAL A 66 -6.67 -4.75 -7.21
CA VAL A 66 -6.09 -5.99 -7.73
C VAL A 66 -6.44 -6.17 -9.20
N ASN A 67 -5.48 -6.67 -9.96
CA ASN A 67 -5.72 -7.01 -11.35
C ASN A 67 -6.35 -8.39 -11.38
N SER A 68 -5.56 -9.46 -11.31
CA SER A 68 -6.04 -10.83 -11.24
C SER A 68 -5.93 -11.38 -9.82
N LEU A 69 -7.05 -11.55 -9.12
CA LEU A 69 -7.08 -12.23 -7.82
C LEU A 69 -7.08 -13.74 -8.05
N LYS A 70 -6.00 -14.41 -7.65
CA LYS A 70 -5.87 -15.88 -7.73
C LYS A 70 -5.98 -16.57 -6.38
N ARG A 71 -5.79 -15.81 -5.30
CA ARG A 71 -5.95 -16.25 -3.91
C ARG A 71 -7.42 -16.45 -3.53
N ALA A 72 -7.87 -17.69 -3.56
CA ALA A 72 -9.23 -18.08 -3.16
C ALA A 72 -9.53 -17.77 -1.68
N ASP A 73 -8.55 -17.88 -0.80
CA ASP A 73 -8.68 -17.55 0.61
C ASP A 73 -8.91 -16.06 0.86
N VAL A 74 -8.26 -15.19 0.08
CA VAL A 74 -8.50 -13.73 0.10
C VAL A 74 -9.88 -13.40 -0.45
N ALA A 75 -10.27 -13.99 -1.58
CA ALA A 75 -11.61 -13.79 -2.16
C ALA A 75 -12.72 -14.21 -1.18
N GLU A 76 -12.56 -15.37 -0.55
CA GLU A 76 -13.51 -15.90 0.43
C GLU A 76 -13.56 -15.04 1.70
N ALA A 77 -12.42 -14.53 2.17
CA ALA A 77 -12.38 -13.60 3.30
C ALA A 77 -13.13 -12.30 3.00
N VAL A 78 -12.97 -11.73 1.80
CA VAL A 78 -13.70 -10.52 1.36
C VAL A 78 -15.20 -10.81 1.32
N ARG A 79 -15.60 -11.95 0.74
CA ARG A 79 -17.00 -12.38 0.72
C ARG A 79 -17.59 -12.49 2.12
N GLN A 80 -16.88 -13.12 3.05
CA GLN A 80 -17.34 -13.26 4.43
C GLN A 80 -17.43 -11.91 5.14
N ALA A 81 -16.47 -11.01 4.96
CA ALA A 81 -16.54 -9.67 5.51
C ALA A 81 -17.77 -8.91 4.99
N GLN A 82 -18.02 -9.00 3.68
CA GLN A 82 -19.16 -8.33 3.05
C GLN A 82 -20.50 -8.90 3.50
N ILE A 83 -20.67 -10.23 3.48
CA ILE A 83 -21.96 -10.88 3.78
C ILE A 83 -22.23 -10.94 5.28
N ASN A 84 -21.23 -11.32 6.09
CA ASN A 84 -21.46 -11.59 7.51
C ASN A 84 -21.35 -10.32 8.36
N LYS A 85 -20.60 -9.30 7.90
CA LYS A 85 -20.37 -8.07 8.64
C LYS A 85 -20.89 -6.82 7.95
N GLY A 86 -21.41 -6.93 6.73
CA GLY A 86 -21.81 -5.76 5.96
C GLY A 86 -20.64 -4.83 5.66
N ALA A 87 -19.43 -5.38 5.49
CA ALA A 87 -18.27 -4.55 5.15
C ALA A 87 -18.50 -3.83 3.82
N ASP A 88 -18.13 -2.55 3.76
CA ASP A 88 -18.10 -1.80 2.52
C ASP A 88 -16.86 -2.20 1.73
N VAL A 89 -17.07 -2.76 0.53
CA VAL A 89 -16.02 -3.30 -0.31
C VAL A 89 -15.97 -2.53 -1.62
N ILE A 90 -14.80 -1.98 -1.89
CA ILE A 90 -14.45 -1.32 -3.14
C ILE A 90 -13.41 -2.17 -3.85
N LEU A 91 -13.67 -2.47 -5.13
CA LEU A 91 -12.78 -3.20 -6.02
C LEU A 91 -12.31 -2.26 -7.14
N ILE A 92 -11.01 -2.01 -7.20
CA ILE A 92 -10.36 -1.33 -8.32
C ILE A 92 -9.60 -2.39 -9.10
N THR A 93 -9.95 -2.60 -10.36
CA THR A 93 -9.39 -3.68 -11.18
C THR A 93 -9.34 -3.32 -12.66
N SER A 94 -8.77 -4.17 -13.50
CA SER A 94 -8.75 -3.99 -14.94
C SER A 94 -9.88 -4.75 -15.63
N LYS A 95 -10.31 -4.26 -16.80
CA LYS A 95 -11.27 -4.99 -17.65
C LYS A 95 -10.74 -6.37 -18.03
N ALA A 96 -9.44 -6.50 -18.31
CA ALA A 96 -8.82 -7.76 -18.68
C ALA A 96 -9.01 -8.81 -17.57
N SER A 97 -8.80 -8.44 -16.32
CA SER A 97 -8.88 -9.38 -15.20
C SER A 97 -10.28 -9.82 -14.83
N LEU A 98 -11.28 -8.99 -15.09
CA LEU A 98 -12.68 -9.39 -14.98
C LEU A 98 -13.06 -10.43 -16.05
N MET A 99 -12.42 -10.40 -17.22
CA MET A 99 -12.72 -11.29 -18.34
C MET A 99 -11.90 -12.59 -18.32
N GLU A 100 -11.04 -12.79 -17.32
CA GLU A 100 -10.31 -14.03 -17.15
C GLU A 100 -11.27 -15.20 -16.90
N ARG A 101 -10.93 -16.37 -17.45
CA ARG A 101 -11.69 -17.60 -17.20
C ARG A 101 -11.66 -17.91 -15.71
N GLU A 102 -12.83 -18.17 -15.13
CA GLU A 102 -12.98 -18.47 -13.70
C GLU A 102 -12.46 -17.36 -12.76
N SER A 103 -12.47 -16.11 -13.24
CA SER A 103 -12.00 -14.93 -12.49
C SER A 103 -12.65 -14.80 -11.12
N LEU A 104 -11.85 -14.95 -10.06
CA LEU A 104 -12.29 -14.62 -8.70
C LEU A 104 -12.58 -13.12 -8.56
N THR A 105 -11.85 -12.28 -9.30
CA THR A 105 -12.11 -10.84 -9.37
C THR A 105 -13.53 -10.56 -9.89
N MET A 106 -13.98 -11.25 -10.94
CA MET A 106 -15.36 -11.13 -11.44
C MET A 106 -16.38 -11.65 -10.44
N ARG A 107 -16.10 -12.77 -9.78
CA ARG A 107 -17.00 -13.31 -8.73
C ARG A 107 -17.20 -12.30 -7.61
N LEU A 108 -16.13 -11.63 -7.16
CA LEU A 108 -16.24 -10.53 -6.18
C LEU A 108 -17.06 -9.37 -6.75
N ALA A 109 -16.78 -8.90 -7.97
CA ALA A 109 -17.53 -7.81 -8.57
C ALA A 109 -19.05 -8.08 -8.58
N LEU A 110 -19.47 -9.31 -8.91
CA LEU A 110 -20.88 -9.72 -8.94
C LEU A 110 -21.56 -9.74 -7.56
N MET A 111 -20.82 -9.69 -6.44
CA MET A 111 -21.36 -9.66 -5.08
C MET A 111 -21.81 -8.25 -4.64
N ARG A 112 -22.25 -7.40 -5.58
CA ARG A 112 -22.60 -5.98 -5.33
C ARG A 112 -21.45 -5.13 -4.81
N THR A 113 -20.21 -5.56 -5.01
CA THR A 113 -19.00 -4.79 -4.67
C THR A 113 -18.92 -3.51 -5.51
N HIS A 114 -18.48 -2.41 -4.90
CA HIS A 114 -18.28 -1.14 -5.61
C HIS A 114 -17.08 -1.27 -6.55
N THR A 115 -17.34 -1.53 -7.84
CA THR A 115 -16.29 -1.86 -8.80
C THR A 115 -15.93 -0.67 -9.69
N TYR A 116 -14.64 -0.40 -9.84
CA TYR A 116 -14.09 0.64 -10.71
C TYR A 116 -13.03 0.04 -11.63
N LEU A 117 -12.98 0.53 -12.87
CA LEU A 117 -12.06 0.05 -13.88
C LEU A 117 -10.84 0.96 -14.00
N GLU A 118 -9.67 0.34 -13.91
CA GLU A 118 -8.37 0.92 -14.19
C GLU A 118 -7.89 0.46 -15.57
N GLU A 119 -7.50 1.40 -16.43
CA GLU A 119 -6.98 1.09 -17.76
C GLU A 119 -5.61 0.42 -17.72
N ARG A 120 -4.75 0.89 -16.80
CA ARG A 120 -3.38 0.39 -16.64
C ARG A 120 -3.19 -0.24 -15.27
N PRO A 121 -3.18 -1.58 -15.18
CA PRO A 121 -3.04 -2.28 -13.93
C PRO A 121 -1.74 -1.88 -13.22
N GLY A 122 -1.85 -1.34 -12.00
CA GLY A 122 -0.68 -1.07 -11.16
C GLY A 122 -0.38 -2.15 -10.13
N ASN A 123 0.52 -1.84 -9.21
CA ASN A 123 0.88 -2.75 -8.12
C ASN A 123 -0.33 -3.00 -7.20
N PRO A 124 -0.57 -4.27 -6.82
CA PRO A 124 -1.70 -4.61 -5.97
C PRO A 124 -1.49 -4.05 -4.56
N PHE A 125 -2.56 -3.50 -4.02
CA PHE A 125 -2.62 -3.12 -2.61
C PHE A 125 -4.03 -3.35 -2.08
N ILE A 126 -4.13 -3.49 -0.76
CA ILE A 126 -5.39 -3.56 -0.03
C ILE A 126 -5.34 -2.60 1.15
N ILE A 127 -6.42 -1.86 1.37
CA ILE A 127 -6.61 -0.99 2.52
C ILE A 127 -7.71 -1.62 3.38
N LEU A 128 -7.38 -1.87 4.63
CA LEU A 128 -8.25 -2.46 5.64
C LEU A 128 -8.41 -1.47 6.78
N ASP A 129 -9.58 -0.84 6.90
CA ASP A 129 -9.89 0.16 7.94
C ASP A 129 -8.80 1.24 8.10
N GLY A 130 -8.28 1.75 6.99
CA GLY A 130 -7.22 2.77 6.96
C GLY A 130 -5.78 2.24 7.09
N VAL A 131 -5.58 0.92 7.16
CA VAL A 131 -4.25 0.29 7.13
C VAL A 131 -3.97 -0.30 5.76
N ALA A 132 -2.92 0.15 5.09
CA ALA A 132 -2.53 -0.35 3.78
C ALA A 132 -1.57 -1.55 3.86
N TYR A 133 -1.77 -2.51 2.97
CA TYR A 133 -0.90 -3.65 2.73
C TYR A 133 -0.60 -3.74 1.23
N THR A 134 0.62 -4.13 0.89
CA THR A 134 1.11 -4.19 -0.49
C THR A 134 1.80 -5.52 -0.78
N GLY A 135 2.03 -5.79 -2.07
CA GLY A 135 2.85 -6.91 -2.53
C GLY A 135 2.07 -7.99 -3.26
N PHE A 136 2.78 -8.80 -4.05
CA PHE A 136 2.17 -9.85 -4.87
C PHE A 136 1.49 -10.95 -4.06
N GLY A 137 1.88 -11.11 -2.78
CA GLY A 137 1.21 -12.02 -1.87
C GLY A 137 -0.27 -11.69 -1.64
N LEU A 138 -0.75 -10.50 -2.03
CA LEU A 138 -2.18 -10.15 -1.97
C LEU A 138 -3.00 -10.88 -3.03
N VAL A 139 -2.41 -11.15 -4.20
CA VAL A 139 -3.11 -11.67 -5.38
C VAL A 139 -2.75 -13.10 -5.71
N ASP A 140 -1.50 -13.49 -5.45
CA ASP A 140 -0.90 -14.77 -5.83
C ASP A 140 0.18 -15.16 -4.79
N PHE A 141 1.15 -15.97 -5.20
CA PHE A 141 2.36 -16.24 -4.41
C PHE A 141 3.21 -14.98 -4.26
N GLY A 142 3.65 -14.71 -3.03
CA GLY A 142 4.57 -13.62 -2.74
C GLY A 142 4.44 -13.11 -1.31
N ARG A 143 5.24 -12.10 -0.99
CA ARG A 143 5.19 -11.44 0.31
C ARG A 143 4.04 -10.43 0.35
N VAL A 144 3.49 -10.26 1.55
CA VAL A 144 2.60 -9.16 1.90
C VAL A 144 3.32 -8.29 2.91
N ASN A 145 3.41 -7.00 2.61
CA ASN A 145 4.02 -6.02 3.50
C ASN A 145 2.92 -5.13 4.07
N ARG A 146 3.01 -4.82 5.35
CA ARG A 146 2.20 -3.76 5.95
C ARG A 146 2.93 -2.44 5.76
N GLU A 147 2.23 -1.45 5.25
CA GLU A 147 2.79 -0.13 5.03
C GLU A 147 2.82 0.69 6.33
N PRO A 148 3.88 1.50 6.57
CA PRO A 148 3.88 2.52 7.61
C PRO A 148 2.75 3.54 7.40
N SER A 149 2.28 4.19 8.46
CA SER A 149 1.11 5.10 8.39
C SER A 149 1.27 6.23 7.35
N GLY A 150 2.47 6.78 7.17
CA GLY A 150 2.73 7.80 6.14
C GLY A 150 2.58 7.28 4.72
N SER A 151 3.09 6.08 4.44
CA SER A 151 2.90 5.40 3.16
C SER A 151 1.43 5.00 2.96
N ALA A 152 0.77 4.49 4.00
CA ALA A 152 -0.65 4.13 3.96
C ALA A 152 -1.55 5.31 3.58
N ALA A 153 -1.27 6.50 4.10
CA ALA A 153 -1.99 7.73 3.73
C ALA A 153 -1.92 8.01 2.22
N THR A 154 -0.76 7.75 1.59
CA THR A 154 -0.59 7.94 0.14
C THR A 154 -1.52 7.01 -0.66
N PHE A 155 -1.64 5.74 -0.25
CA PHE A 155 -2.55 4.79 -0.90
C PHE A 155 -4.02 5.16 -0.70
N ILE A 156 -4.38 5.65 0.49
CA ILE A 156 -5.74 6.10 0.79
C ILE A 156 -6.11 7.32 -0.06
N THR A 157 -5.24 8.33 -0.09
CA THR A 157 -5.46 9.53 -0.92
C THR A 157 -5.55 9.18 -2.40
N TRP A 158 -4.68 8.30 -2.88
CA TRP A 158 -4.76 7.82 -4.27
C TRP A 158 -6.06 7.10 -4.55
N ALA A 159 -6.49 6.19 -3.68
CA ALA A 159 -7.72 5.41 -3.88
C ALA A 159 -8.94 6.33 -3.92
N GLN A 160 -9.01 7.30 -3.00
CA GLN A 160 -10.10 8.28 -2.98
C GLN A 160 -10.13 9.12 -4.26
N ALA A 161 -8.99 9.69 -4.67
CA ALA A 161 -8.90 10.46 -5.90
C ALA A 161 -9.27 9.64 -7.14
N PHE A 162 -8.89 8.36 -7.17
CA PHE A 162 -9.27 7.45 -8.24
C PHE A 162 -10.78 7.22 -8.26
N ILE A 163 -11.39 6.92 -7.11
CA ILE A 163 -12.84 6.69 -6.99
C ILE A 163 -13.62 7.94 -7.42
N ASP A 164 -13.19 9.13 -7.00
CA ASP A 164 -13.88 10.38 -7.33
C ASP A 164 -13.78 10.72 -8.83
N ALA A 165 -12.68 10.33 -9.48
CA ALA A 165 -12.46 10.56 -10.90
C ALA A 165 -13.13 9.52 -11.82
N HIS A 166 -13.53 8.35 -11.30
CA HIS A 166 -14.01 7.23 -12.12
C HIS A 166 -15.47 6.88 -11.80
N LYS A 167 -16.20 6.45 -12.83
CA LYS A 167 -17.57 5.97 -12.65
C LYS A 167 -17.56 4.53 -12.15
N LYS A 168 -18.38 4.24 -11.14
CA LYS A 168 -18.68 2.87 -10.72
C LYS A 168 -19.26 2.11 -11.91
N VAL A 169 -18.78 0.88 -12.09
CA VAL A 169 -19.23 0.00 -13.16
C VAL A 169 -20.25 -1.00 -12.63
N ASP A 170 -21.27 -1.27 -13.44
CA ASP A 170 -22.19 -2.38 -13.21
C ASP A 170 -21.59 -3.68 -13.79
N PRO A 171 -21.18 -4.64 -12.95
CA PRO A 171 -20.60 -5.89 -13.40
C PRO A 171 -21.58 -6.76 -14.18
N VAL A 172 -22.90 -6.63 -13.95
CA VAL A 172 -23.91 -7.36 -14.73
C VAL A 172 -23.97 -6.84 -16.16
N TRP A 173 -23.95 -5.52 -16.33
CA TRP A 173 -23.87 -4.90 -17.65
C TRP A 173 -22.60 -5.33 -18.40
N MET A 174 -21.44 -5.39 -17.72
CA MET A 174 -20.19 -5.88 -18.31
C MET A 174 -20.27 -7.32 -18.83
N VAL A 175 -20.86 -8.23 -18.04
CA VAL A 175 -21.03 -9.63 -18.45
C VAL A 175 -21.95 -9.74 -19.66
N ARG A 176 -23.02 -8.93 -19.72
CA ARG A 176 -23.94 -8.89 -20.87
C ARG A 176 -23.25 -8.44 -22.15
N GLU A 177 -22.49 -7.33 -22.09
CA GLU A 177 -21.72 -6.87 -23.25
C GLU A 177 -20.74 -7.93 -23.75
N TRP A 178 -20.02 -8.57 -22.84
CA TRP A 178 -19.02 -9.58 -23.20
C TRP A 178 -19.65 -10.83 -23.83
N THR A 179 -20.75 -11.32 -23.25
CA THR A 179 -21.47 -12.49 -23.78
C THR A 179 -21.95 -12.21 -25.20
N TRP A 180 -22.45 -11.00 -25.45
CA TRP A 180 -22.89 -10.58 -26.78
C TRP A 180 -21.72 -10.50 -27.78
N LEU A 181 -20.58 -9.94 -27.36
CA LEU A 181 -19.38 -9.85 -28.21
C LEU A 181 -18.87 -11.24 -28.63
N ASN A 182 -18.78 -12.18 -27.69
CA ASN A 182 -18.34 -13.55 -27.98
C ASN A 182 -19.32 -14.32 -28.85
N LEU A 183 -20.62 -14.09 -28.68
CA LEU A 183 -21.64 -14.69 -29.53
C LEU A 183 -21.47 -14.19 -30.99
N LYS A 184 -21.23 -12.88 -31.17
CA LYS A 184 -21.00 -12.29 -32.49
C LYS A 184 -19.75 -12.83 -33.18
N ILE A 185 -18.66 -13.05 -32.43
CA ILE A 185 -17.42 -13.63 -32.98
C ILE A 185 -17.63 -15.09 -33.43
N ARG A 186 -18.47 -15.86 -32.74
CA ARG A 186 -18.75 -17.27 -33.11
C ARG A 186 -19.72 -17.44 -34.27
N LEU A 187 -20.49 -16.41 -34.59
CA LEU A 187 -21.51 -16.42 -35.65
C LEU A 187 -21.01 -15.84 -36.98
N ASN A 188 -19.80 -15.28 -37.00
CA ASN A 188 -19.09 -14.82 -38.20
C ASN A 188 -17.93 -15.75 -38.51
#